data_AF-A0A0P9N2H7-F1
#
_entry.id   AF-A0A0P9N2H7-F1
#
_cell.length_a   1.000
_cell.length_b   1.000
_cell.length_c   1.000
_cell.angle_alpha   90.00
_cell.angle_beta   90.00
_cell.angle_gamma   90.00
#
_symmetry.space_group_name_H-M   'P 1'
#
loop_
_entity.id
_entity.type
_entity.pdbx_description
1 polymer ?
#
loop_
_entity_poly.entity_id
_entity_poly.type
_entity_poly.pdbx_seq_one_letter_code
_entity_poly.pdbx_strand_id
1 'polypeptide(L)'
;MNMQAVWQADPGANSCHSISVSTSTTTSKSSTSLAPTKYSPLQPACTRAPVASDRALFNVFTIGRSTTPVRARAGLKVDPDFSISDHPPMDCLIVPGGVVNAEMEKADVIRWISDQSEPGRVVAAVCTGAFMLAKTGKLAGKQVTTHWEDIGDLKEMFPSVDVLSTLRWVDEGSFVTSAGISAGIDMSLHLVERLHSRELAERTALQMDFDWTEND
;
A
#
# COMPACT_ATOMS: atom_id res chain seq x y z
N MET A 1 9.79 -7.57 -6.12
CA MET A 1 9.78 -6.12 -5.79
C MET A 1 9.51 -5.97 -4.31
N ASN A 2 10.08 -4.96 -3.67
CA ASN A 2 9.89 -4.69 -2.25
C ASN A 2 8.81 -3.60 -2.09
N MET A 3 7.66 -3.94 -1.47
CA MET A 3 6.52 -3.05 -1.22
C MET A 3 6.35 -2.91 0.30
N GLN A 4 6.14 -1.71 0.83
CA GLN A 4 6.19 -1.47 2.27
C GLN A 4 5.03 -0.64 2.79
N ALA A 5 4.71 -0.78 4.08
CA ALA A 5 3.85 0.14 4.82
C ALA A 5 4.60 0.72 6.04
N VAL A 6 4.60 2.05 6.19
CA VAL A 6 5.18 2.72 7.37
C VAL A 6 4.13 2.92 8.44
N TRP A 7 4.26 2.29 9.60
CA TRP A 7 3.28 2.45 10.68
C TRP A 7 3.83 3.28 11.83
N GLN A 8 3.08 4.29 12.26
CA GLN A 8 3.14 4.80 13.63
C GLN A 8 1.82 5.50 13.98
N ALA A 9 1.39 5.41 15.24
CA ALA A 9 0.07 5.87 15.64
C ALA A 9 0.04 6.55 17.01
N ASP A 10 -1.00 7.37 17.17
CA ASP A 10 -1.35 8.20 18.31
C ASP A 10 -2.50 7.54 19.10
N PRO A 11 -2.40 7.39 20.43
CA PRO A 11 -3.47 6.83 21.28
C PRO A 11 -4.74 7.72 21.42
N GLY A 12 -4.79 8.92 20.83
CA GLY A 12 -5.76 9.95 21.22
C GLY A 12 -6.97 10.27 20.32
N ALA A 13 -7.12 9.72 19.11
CA ALA A 13 -8.06 10.33 18.14
C ALA A 13 -9.08 9.39 17.44
N ASN A 14 -10.28 9.96 17.24
CA ASN A 14 -11.53 9.28 16.90
C ASN A 14 -11.97 9.46 15.42
N SER A 15 -11.07 9.38 14.44
CA SER A 15 -11.35 9.17 13.00
C SER A 15 -9.98 8.99 12.30
N CYS A 16 -9.70 8.36 11.15
CA CYS A 16 -10.38 7.52 10.16
C CYS A 16 -9.56 6.19 10.05
N HIS A 17 -9.98 5.17 9.30
CA HIS A 17 -9.32 3.84 9.26
C HIS A 17 -8.39 3.70 8.03
N SER A 18 -7.39 2.82 8.07
CA SER A 18 -6.94 1.96 6.96
C SER A 18 -5.89 0.97 7.47
N ILE A 19 -6.01 -0.30 7.07
CA ILE A 19 -5.04 -1.37 7.28
C ILE A 19 -4.57 -1.75 5.88
N SER A 20 -3.31 -1.49 5.54
CA SER A 20 -2.72 -2.00 4.30
C SER A 20 -2.29 -3.45 4.53
N VAL A 21 -3.13 -4.40 4.11
CA VAL A 21 -2.76 -5.81 4.00
C VAL A 21 -2.24 -6.02 2.58
N SER A 22 -0.96 -6.34 2.44
CA SER A 22 -0.44 -6.89 1.19
C SER A 22 -0.56 -8.41 1.23
N THR A 23 -1.39 -8.98 0.37
CA THR A 23 -1.47 -10.43 0.18
C THR A 23 -0.45 -10.86 -0.87
N SER A 24 0.36 -11.88 -0.54
CA SER A 24 1.16 -12.59 -1.54
C SER A 24 0.31 -13.71 -2.13
N THR A 25 -0.05 -13.63 -3.40
CA THR A 25 -0.79 -14.68 -4.12
C THR A 25 0.09 -15.36 -5.16
N THR A 26 0.41 -16.63 -4.94
CA THR A 26 1.00 -17.53 -5.95
C THR A 26 -0.13 -18.27 -6.65
N THR A 27 -0.17 -18.30 -7.99
CA THR A 27 -1.13 -19.18 -8.70
C THR A 27 -0.58 -19.68 -10.04
N SER A 28 -0.79 -20.97 -10.33
CA SER A 28 -0.50 -21.63 -11.61
C SER A 28 -1.77 -22.25 -12.21
N LYS A 29 -1.94 -22.19 -13.55
CA LYS A 29 -2.98 -22.90 -14.33
C LYS A 29 -2.35 -23.73 -15.46
N SER A 30 -2.89 -24.92 -15.75
CA SER A 30 -3.13 -25.37 -17.14
C SER A 30 -4.07 -26.58 -17.22
N SER A 31 -4.94 -26.58 -18.24
CA SER A 31 -6.05 -27.50 -18.53
C SER A 31 -5.77 -28.47 -19.67
N THR A 32 -6.25 -29.72 -19.64
CA THR A 32 -7.06 -30.36 -20.72
C THR A 32 -7.68 -31.70 -20.28
N SER A 33 -8.76 -32.09 -20.97
CA SER A 33 -9.86 -33.00 -20.58
C SER A 33 -9.83 -34.37 -21.28
N LEU A 34 -10.24 -35.45 -20.61
CA LEU A 34 -11.39 -36.34 -20.98
C LEU A 34 -11.48 -37.59 -20.06
N ALA A 35 -12.68 -37.80 -19.49
CA ALA A 35 -13.13 -38.91 -18.63
C ALA A 35 -13.65 -40.12 -19.48
N PRO A 36 -14.16 -41.28 -18.98
CA PRO A 36 -14.86 -41.60 -17.69
C PRO A 36 -14.33 -42.90 -17.00
N THR A 37 -14.69 -43.35 -15.78
CA THR A 37 -16.01 -43.70 -15.21
C THR A 37 -15.94 -43.94 -13.68
N LYS A 38 -16.91 -43.35 -12.97
CA LYS A 38 -17.68 -43.85 -11.79
C LYS A 38 -16.99 -44.15 -10.43
N TYR A 39 -16.98 -43.10 -9.60
CA TYR A 39 -17.44 -42.97 -8.19
C TYR A 39 -17.02 -43.99 -7.10
N SER A 40 -16.06 -43.57 -6.27
CA SER A 40 -16.22 -43.32 -4.81
C SER A 40 -15.12 -42.31 -4.36
N PRO A 41 -15.37 -41.32 -3.48
CA PRO A 41 -14.56 -40.09 -3.42
C PRO A 41 -13.21 -40.26 -2.69
N LEU A 42 -12.18 -39.70 -3.33
CA LEU A 42 -10.75 -39.99 -3.22
C LEU A 42 -10.00 -38.97 -2.35
N GLN A 43 -9.09 -39.45 -1.49
CA GLN A 43 -7.75 -38.83 -1.39
C GLN A 43 -6.91 -39.39 -2.55
N PRO A 44 -6.01 -38.59 -3.16
CA PRO A 44 -4.60 -38.86 -2.88
C PRO A 44 -3.69 -37.63 -2.91
N ALA A 45 -2.55 -37.81 -2.25
CA ALA A 45 -1.42 -36.91 -2.15
C ALA A 45 -1.04 -36.24 -3.48
N CYS A 46 -0.93 -34.90 -3.44
CA CYS A 46 -0.33 -34.10 -4.50
C CYS A 46 1.20 -34.20 -4.39
N THR A 47 1.83 -35.03 -5.21
CA THR A 47 3.28 -34.99 -5.45
C THR A 47 3.60 -33.71 -6.21
N ARG A 48 4.09 -32.70 -5.49
CA ARG A 48 4.59 -31.43 -6.06
C ARG A 48 5.86 -31.71 -6.87
N ALA A 49 5.82 -31.53 -8.19
CA ALA A 49 7.03 -31.42 -9.00
C ALA A 49 7.90 -30.26 -8.46
N PRO A 50 9.24 -30.33 -8.54
CA PRO A 50 10.10 -29.27 -8.03
C PRO A 50 9.77 -27.94 -8.72
N VAL A 51 9.30 -26.98 -7.91
CA VAL A 51 8.87 -25.64 -8.31
C VAL A 51 10.11 -24.83 -8.70
N ALA A 52 10.10 -24.26 -9.90
CA ALA A 52 11.11 -23.30 -10.32
C ALA A 52 11.00 -22.00 -9.47
N SER A 53 12.09 -21.67 -8.79
CA SER A 53 12.37 -20.51 -7.91
C SER A 53 11.24 -20.04 -6.97
N ASP A 54 11.40 -20.39 -5.69
CA ASP A 54 10.53 -20.10 -4.53
C ASP A 54 10.53 -18.63 -4.06
N ARG A 55 10.66 -17.66 -4.99
CA ARG A 55 10.76 -16.24 -4.64
C ARG A 55 9.40 -15.57 -4.76
N ALA A 56 8.88 -15.06 -3.65
CA ALA A 56 7.65 -14.26 -3.64
C ALA A 56 7.76 -13.07 -4.63
N LEU A 57 6.69 -12.81 -5.38
CA LEU A 57 6.63 -11.73 -6.38
C LEU A 57 6.86 -10.36 -5.73
N PHE A 58 6.20 -10.15 -4.59
CA PHE A 58 6.41 -9.03 -3.69
C PHE A 58 6.99 -9.54 -2.37
N ASN A 59 8.03 -8.86 -1.89
CA ASN A 59 8.52 -9.03 -0.53
C ASN A 59 8.05 -7.83 0.27
N VAL A 60 7.21 -8.09 1.27
CA VAL A 60 6.51 -7.04 2.01
C VAL A 60 6.94 -7.06 3.46
N PHE A 61 7.25 -5.88 3.97
CA PHE A 61 7.69 -5.66 5.33
C PHE A 61 7.29 -4.27 5.79
N THR A 62 7.28 -4.10 7.11
CA THR A 62 6.88 -2.89 7.79
C THR A 62 8.09 -2.11 8.29
N ILE A 63 8.01 -0.79 8.23
CA ILE A 63 9.04 0.10 8.76
C ILE A 63 8.42 1.02 9.82
N GLY A 64 9.03 1.04 10.99
CA GLY A 64 8.73 1.99 12.05
C GLY A 64 9.84 3.02 12.19
N ARG A 65 9.62 4.05 13.00
CA ARG A 65 10.73 4.93 13.44
C ARG A 65 11.79 4.13 14.22
N SER A 66 11.36 3.10 14.94
CA SER A 66 12.18 2.05 15.56
C SER A 66 11.47 0.70 15.40
N THR A 67 12.10 -0.39 15.83
CA THR A 67 11.49 -1.73 15.91
C THR A 67 10.65 -1.91 17.18
N THR A 68 10.24 -0.82 17.83
CA THR A 68 9.34 -0.88 18.98
C THR A 68 7.89 -1.00 18.48
N PRO A 69 7.07 -1.89 19.05
CA PRO A 69 5.68 -2.04 18.63
C PRO A 69 4.91 -0.72 18.66
N VAL A 70 4.24 -0.42 17.55
CA VAL A 70 3.39 0.76 17.39
C VAL A 70 1.93 0.38 17.55
N ARG A 71 1.12 1.28 18.11
CA ARG A 71 -0.30 1.04 18.37
C ARG A 71 -1.15 1.80 17.38
N ALA A 72 -1.61 1.12 16.34
CA ALA A 72 -2.63 1.61 15.45
C ALA A 72 -3.91 2.00 16.18
N ARG A 73 -4.77 2.75 15.47
CA ARG A 73 -6.11 3.09 15.95
C ARG A 73 -6.88 1.83 16.36
N ALA A 74 -7.77 1.98 17.34
CA ALA A 74 -8.50 0.89 17.98
C ALA A 74 -7.61 -0.14 18.71
N GLY A 75 -6.35 0.20 18.98
CA GLY A 75 -5.46 -0.54 19.87
C GLY A 75 -4.74 -1.72 19.21
N LEU A 76 -4.90 -1.93 17.89
CA LEU A 76 -4.13 -2.91 17.14
C LEU A 76 -2.64 -2.60 17.29
N LYS A 77 -1.85 -3.62 17.65
CA LYS A 77 -0.39 -3.50 17.73
C LYS A 77 0.23 -4.02 16.45
N VAL A 78 1.15 -3.26 15.90
CA VAL A 78 1.99 -3.65 14.76
C VAL A 78 3.43 -3.68 15.26
N ASP A 79 4.13 -4.78 14.99
CA ASP A 79 5.54 -4.94 15.29
C ASP A 79 6.35 -4.65 14.02
N PRO A 80 7.12 -3.55 13.96
CA PRO A 80 7.85 -3.21 12.74
C PRO A 80 8.98 -4.19 12.48
N ASP A 81 9.06 -4.71 11.24
CA ASP A 81 10.16 -5.59 10.81
C ASP A 81 11.51 -4.86 10.84
N PHE A 82 11.49 -3.56 10.49
CA PHE A 82 12.67 -2.72 10.34
C PHE A 82 12.44 -1.31 10.89
N SER A 83 13.52 -0.53 11.00
CA SER A 83 13.46 0.89 11.35
C SER A 83 13.83 1.79 10.17
N ILE A 84 13.49 3.08 10.25
CA ILE A 84 13.95 4.08 9.28
C ILE A 84 15.48 4.20 9.17
N SER A 85 16.23 3.68 10.17
CA SER A 85 17.70 3.68 10.17
C SER A 85 18.31 2.38 9.68
N ASP A 86 17.55 1.28 9.66
CA ASP A 86 18.04 -0.05 9.31
C ASP A 86 16.92 -0.85 8.64
N HIS A 87 16.93 -0.84 7.30
CA HIS A 87 15.98 -1.55 6.46
C HIS A 87 16.63 -1.92 5.11
N PRO A 88 16.17 -2.99 4.43
CA PRO A 88 16.65 -3.31 3.09
C PRO A 88 16.14 -2.27 2.06
N PRO A 89 16.77 -2.17 0.88
CA PRO A 89 16.32 -1.29 -0.18
C PRO A 89 14.88 -1.63 -0.62
N MET A 90 14.16 -0.66 -1.16
CA MET A 90 12.77 -0.82 -1.56
C MET A 90 12.47 -0.21 -2.93
N ASP A 91 11.46 -0.77 -3.59
CA ASP A 91 10.98 -0.28 -4.89
C ASP A 91 9.71 0.58 -4.71
N CYS A 92 8.91 0.26 -3.69
CA CYS A 92 7.66 0.94 -3.36
C CYS A 92 7.53 1.16 -1.84
N LEU A 93 7.30 2.42 -1.46
CA LEU A 93 6.98 2.87 -0.10
C LEU A 93 5.51 3.24 -0.04
N ILE A 94 4.75 2.74 0.94
CA ILE A 94 3.37 3.19 1.21
C ILE A 94 3.33 3.87 2.57
N VAL A 95 2.89 5.13 2.58
CA VAL A 95 2.66 5.92 3.78
C VAL A 95 1.16 5.89 4.10
N PRO A 96 0.74 5.11 5.11
CA PRO A 96 -0.65 5.05 5.51
C PRO A 96 -1.10 6.36 6.16
N GLY A 97 -2.41 6.54 6.20
CA GLY A 97 -3.06 7.62 6.93
C GLY A 97 -3.30 7.29 8.40
N GLY A 98 -4.03 8.17 9.06
CA GLY A 98 -4.30 8.17 10.49
C GLY A 98 -4.24 9.59 11.04
N VAL A 99 -3.85 9.74 12.30
CA VAL A 99 -3.64 11.06 12.90
C VAL A 99 -2.18 11.43 12.72
N VAL A 100 -1.94 12.31 11.75
CA VAL A 100 -0.59 12.60 11.23
C VAL A 100 0.00 13.90 11.76
N ASN A 101 -0.74 14.70 12.54
CA ASN A 101 -0.29 16.01 13.02
C ASN A 101 1.04 15.92 13.81
N ALA A 102 1.12 15.01 14.79
CA ALA A 102 2.33 14.81 15.56
C ALA A 102 3.47 14.18 14.74
N GLU A 103 3.14 13.37 13.74
CA GLU A 103 4.10 12.73 12.85
C GLU A 103 4.73 13.73 11.87
N MET A 104 3.96 14.70 11.39
CA MET A 104 4.45 15.77 10.52
C MET A 104 5.51 16.67 11.18
N GLU A 105 5.54 16.70 12.51
CA GLU A 105 6.54 17.47 13.28
C GLU A 105 7.83 16.68 13.55
N LYS A 106 7.87 15.38 13.20
CA LYS A 106 9.07 14.55 13.33
C LYS A 106 9.97 14.74 12.11
N ALA A 107 10.91 15.67 12.23
CA ALA A 107 11.85 16.01 11.17
C ALA A 107 12.65 14.80 10.63
N ASP A 108 12.98 13.83 11.48
CA ASP A 108 13.66 12.60 11.07
C ASP A 108 12.79 11.71 10.17
N VAL A 109 11.49 11.60 10.47
CA VAL A 109 10.52 10.86 9.65
C VAL A 109 10.29 11.55 8.31
N ILE A 110 10.02 12.86 8.31
CA ILE A 110 9.77 13.62 7.07
C ILE A 110 10.99 13.60 6.16
N ARG A 111 12.19 13.77 6.72
CA ARG A 111 13.44 13.65 5.96
C ARG A 111 13.59 12.25 5.37
N TRP A 112 13.35 11.20 6.16
CA TRP A 112 13.47 9.83 5.67
C TRP A 112 12.49 9.54 4.51
N ILE A 113 11.24 10.01 4.58
CA ILE A 113 10.27 9.88 3.48
C ILE A 113 10.77 10.64 2.23
N SER A 114 11.29 11.86 2.41
CA SER A 114 11.90 12.63 1.32
C SER A 114 13.07 11.87 0.67
N ASP A 115 13.93 11.24 1.47
CA ASP A 115 15.08 10.45 1.01
C ASP A 115 14.66 9.16 0.28
N GLN A 116 13.43 8.67 0.48
CA GLN A 116 12.90 7.52 -0.29
C GLN A 116 12.33 7.92 -1.66
N SER A 117 12.17 9.22 -1.92
CA SER A 117 11.55 9.75 -3.15
C SER A 117 12.52 9.87 -4.34
N GLU A 118 13.48 8.95 -4.44
CA GLU A 118 14.48 8.92 -5.51
C GLU A 118 13.88 8.44 -6.85
N PRO A 119 14.45 8.86 -7.99
CA PRO A 119 14.00 8.41 -9.31
C PRO A 119 13.93 6.88 -9.41
N GLY A 120 12.82 6.36 -9.94
CA GLY A 120 12.59 4.93 -10.11
C GLY A 120 11.93 4.22 -8.91
N ARG A 121 11.73 4.91 -7.77
CA ARG A 121 10.89 4.41 -6.67
C ARG A 121 9.48 5.00 -6.74
N VAL A 122 8.52 4.22 -6.25
CA VAL A 122 7.16 4.68 -6.02
C VAL A 122 6.99 5.02 -4.54
N VAL A 123 6.54 6.23 -4.24
CA VAL A 123 6.11 6.64 -2.90
C VAL A 123 4.61 6.87 -2.94
N ALA A 124 3.88 5.90 -2.44
CA ALA A 124 2.44 5.92 -2.34
C ALA A 124 1.98 6.46 -0.98
N ALA A 125 0.80 7.07 -0.92
CA ALA A 125 0.16 7.43 0.34
C ALA A 125 -1.34 7.17 0.32
N VAL A 126 -1.87 6.76 1.47
CA VAL A 126 -3.30 6.49 1.65
C VAL A 126 -3.88 7.52 2.60
N CYS A 127 -5.05 8.08 2.28
CA CYS A 127 -5.80 8.95 3.20
C CYS A 127 -4.90 10.13 3.61
N THR A 128 -4.86 10.45 4.91
CA THR A 128 -4.04 11.53 5.46
C THR A 128 -2.53 11.29 5.39
N GLY A 129 -2.06 10.13 4.90
CA GLY A 129 -0.66 9.93 4.57
C GLY A 129 -0.14 10.93 3.53
N ALA A 130 -1.04 11.47 2.69
CA ALA A 130 -0.71 12.51 1.71
C ALA A 130 -0.12 13.79 2.36
N PHE A 131 -0.49 14.11 3.61
CA PHE A 131 0.07 15.25 4.34
C PHE A 131 1.54 15.04 4.68
N MET A 132 1.93 13.82 5.02
CA MET A 132 3.33 13.46 5.28
C MET A 132 4.18 13.62 4.02
N LEU A 133 3.66 13.18 2.87
CA LEU A 133 4.31 13.40 1.58
C LEU A 133 4.37 14.89 1.24
N ALA A 134 3.30 15.65 1.47
CA ALA A 134 3.26 17.08 1.17
C ALA A 134 4.27 17.86 2.00
N LYS A 135 4.44 17.49 3.28
CA LYS A 135 5.44 18.06 4.20
C LYS A 135 6.88 17.86 3.74
N THR A 136 7.18 16.87 2.89
CA THR A 136 8.51 16.72 2.28
C THR A 136 8.85 17.83 1.26
N GLY A 137 7.84 18.56 0.78
CA GLY A 137 7.98 19.55 -0.30
C GLY A 137 8.10 18.94 -1.70
N LYS A 138 8.15 17.60 -1.84
CA LYS A 138 8.31 16.91 -3.13
C LYS A 138 7.05 16.92 -4.00
N LEU A 139 5.90 17.28 -3.44
CA LEU A 139 4.62 17.34 -4.14
C LEU A 139 4.30 18.71 -4.78
N ALA A 140 5.20 19.69 -4.70
CA ALA A 140 4.95 21.00 -5.31
C ALA A 140 4.69 20.87 -6.83
N GLY A 141 3.57 21.42 -7.28
CA GLY A 141 3.10 21.37 -8.67
C GLY A 141 2.52 20.03 -9.12
N LYS A 142 2.37 19.06 -8.21
CA LYS A 142 1.81 17.73 -8.51
C LYS A 142 0.34 17.64 -8.14
N GLN A 143 -0.37 16.81 -8.89
CA GLN A 143 -1.74 16.42 -8.55
C GLN A 143 -1.72 15.34 -7.47
N VAL A 144 -2.58 15.48 -6.46
CA VAL A 144 -2.77 14.47 -5.42
C VAL A 144 -4.23 14.39 -5.01
N THR A 145 -4.59 13.35 -4.27
CA THR A 145 -5.84 13.26 -3.52
C THR A 145 -5.53 12.87 -2.07
N THR A 146 -6.50 13.08 -1.19
CA THR A 146 -6.47 12.64 0.21
C THR A 146 -7.89 12.21 0.60
N HIS A 147 -8.08 11.78 1.85
CA HIS A 147 -9.40 11.52 2.37
C HIS A 147 -10.31 12.75 2.22
N TRP A 148 -11.58 12.51 1.88
CA TRP A 148 -12.51 13.56 1.45
C TRP A 148 -12.75 14.64 2.52
N GLU A 149 -12.70 14.26 3.80
CA GLU A 149 -12.81 15.19 4.94
C GLU A 149 -11.62 16.16 5.00
N ASP A 150 -10.45 15.74 4.50
CA ASP A 150 -9.17 16.41 4.69
C ASP A 150 -8.70 17.16 3.43
N ILE A 151 -9.52 17.21 2.37
CA ILE A 151 -9.19 17.92 1.12
C ILE A 151 -8.97 19.41 1.37
N GLY A 152 -9.83 20.04 2.19
CA GLY A 152 -9.71 21.46 2.52
C GLY A 152 -8.42 21.76 3.27
N ASP A 153 -8.15 20.98 4.31
CA ASP A 153 -6.97 21.13 5.16
C ASP A 153 -5.66 20.93 4.38
N LEU A 154 -5.62 19.95 3.46
CA LEU A 154 -4.44 19.72 2.63
C LEU A 154 -4.17 20.90 1.69
N LYS A 155 -5.22 21.48 1.08
CA LYS A 155 -5.10 22.67 0.22
C LYS A 155 -4.62 23.89 1.00
N GLU A 156 -5.15 24.08 2.20
CA GLU A 156 -4.79 25.21 3.05
C GLU A 156 -3.33 25.14 3.51
N MET A 157 -2.88 23.97 3.97
CA MET A 157 -1.52 23.80 4.49
C MET A 157 -0.46 23.74 3.38
N PHE A 158 -0.80 23.22 2.19
CA PHE A 158 0.13 23.02 1.09
C PHE A 158 -0.39 23.62 -0.21
N PRO A 159 -0.46 24.97 -0.32
CA PRO A 159 -1.07 25.65 -1.47
C PRO A 159 -0.32 25.45 -2.80
N SER A 160 0.91 24.91 -2.77
CA SER A 160 1.67 24.54 -3.96
C SER A 160 1.27 23.17 -4.54
N VAL A 161 0.37 22.43 -3.91
CA VAL A 161 -0.06 21.09 -4.31
C VAL A 161 -1.45 21.16 -4.93
N ASP A 162 -1.66 20.52 -6.10
CA ASP A 162 -2.96 20.49 -6.76
C ASP A 162 -3.80 19.33 -6.20
N VAL A 163 -4.70 19.63 -5.26
CA VAL A 163 -5.49 18.60 -4.56
C VAL A 163 -6.84 18.37 -5.27
N LEU A 164 -7.00 17.17 -5.83
CA LEU A 164 -8.19 16.68 -6.51
C LEU A 164 -9.14 15.99 -5.53
N SER A 165 -10.45 16.23 -5.65
CA SER A 165 -11.46 15.75 -4.69
C SER A 165 -12.33 14.60 -5.21
N THR A 166 -12.26 14.26 -6.50
CA THR A 166 -13.18 13.30 -7.13
C THR A 166 -12.53 11.96 -7.44
N LEU A 167 -11.20 11.90 -7.52
CA LEU A 167 -10.47 10.69 -7.88
C LEU A 167 -10.22 9.80 -6.67
N ARG A 168 -10.34 8.48 -6.88
CA ARG A 168 -10.03 7.46 -5.86
C ARG A 168 -8.54 7.42 -5.58
N TRP A 169 -7.73 7.50 -6.64
CA TRP A 169 -6.30 7.72 -6.52
C TRP A 169 -5.77 8.64 -7.61
N VAL A 170 -4.58 9.18 -7.42
CA VAL A 170 -3.85 9.99 -8.41
C VAL A 170 -2.46 9.38 -8.53
N ASP A 171 -2.02 9.12 -9.77
CA ASP A 171 -0.68 8.61 -10.08
C ASP A 171 0.10 9.66 -10.89
N GLU A 172 1.09 10.27 -10.25
CA GLU A 172 2.00 11.29 -10.78
C GLU A 172 3.40 10.71 -11.05
N GLY A 173 3.45 9.44 -11.45
CA GLY A 173 4.69 8.70 -11.68
C GLY A 173 5.33 8.28 -10.35
N SER A 174 6.33 9.02 -9.85
CA SER A 174 7.01 8.65 -8.60
C SER A 174 6.12 8.74 -7.35
N PHE A 175 5.02 9.48 -7.42
CA PHE A 175 4.08 9.64 -6.31
C PHE A 175 2.71 9.11 -6.69
N VAL A 176 2.11 8.33 -5.79
CA VAL A 176 0.73 7.87 -5.93
C VAL A 176 -0.01 8.19 -4.65
N THR A 177 -1.19 8.79 -4.72
CA THR A 177 -1.97 9.11 -3.52
C THR A 177 -3.38 8.60 -3.68
N SER A 178 -3.97 8.00 -2.64
CA SER A 178 -5.37 7.61 -2.63
C SER A 178 -6.19 8.39 -1.62
N ALA A 179 -7.50 8.44 -1.87
CA ALA A 179 -8.47 8.98 -0.95
C ALA A 179 -8.65 8.07 0.29
N GLY A 180 -9.89 7.76 0.68
CA GLY A 180 -10.18 6.94 1.85
C GLY A 180 -9.83 5.46 1.72
N ILE A 181 -10.24 4.67 2.71
CA ILE A 181 -9.89 3.25 2.89
C ILE A 181 -10.09 2.43 1.63
N SER A 182 -11.30 2.42 1.09
CA SER A 182 -11.66 1.62 -0.07
C SER A 182 -10.84 2.03 -1.30
N ALA A 183 -10.66 3.33 -1.50
CA ALA A 183 -9.84 3.87 -2.56
C ALA A 183 -8.35 3.51 -2.41
N GLY A 184 -7.86 3.33 -1.17
CA GLY A 184 -6.53 2.81 -0.90
C GLY A 184 -6.37 1.33 -1.26
N ILE A 185 -7.43 0.52 -1.17
CA ILE A 185 -7.42 -0.87 -1.65
C ILE A 185 -7.39 -0.86 -3.19
N ASP A 186 -8.23 -0.05 -3.84
CA ASP A 186 -8.21 0.08 -5.31
C ASP A 186 -6.85 0.57 -5.83
N MET A 187 -6.26 1.58 -5.17
CA MET A 187 -4.91 2.05 -5.47
C MET A 187 -3.87 0.94 -5.29
N SER A 188 -4.03 0.07 -4.28
CA SER A 188 -3.09 -1.04 -4.06
C SER A 188 -3.15 -2.05 -5.21
N LEU A 189 -4.33 -2.31 -5.77
CA LEU A 189 -4.49 -3.13 -6.97
C LEU A 189 -3.92 -2.44 -8.21
N HIS A 190 -4.09 -1.13 -8.36
CA HIS A 190 -3.41 -0.32 -9.38
C HIS A 190 -1.88 -0.42 -9.27
N LEU A 191 -1.32 -0.41 -8.05
CA LEU A 191 0.11 -0.61 -7.83
C LEU A 191 0.57 -2.02 -8.23
N VAL A 192 -0.24 -3.07 -7.98
CA VAL A 192 0.05 -4.43 -8.45
C VAL A 192 0.05 -4.50 -9.98
N GLU A 193 -0.91 -3.85 -10.63
CA GLU A 193 -0.95 -3.73 -12.10
C GLU A 193 0.32 -3.05 -12.61
N ARG A 194 0.64 -1.87 -12.07
CA ARG A 194 1.77 -1.06 -12.48
C ARG A 194 3.12 -1.73 -12.28
N LEU A 195 3.29 -2.44 -11.17
CA LEU A 195 4.55 -3.08 -10.81
C LEU A 195 4.70 -4.47 -11.44
N HIS A 196 3.62 -5.11 -11.88
CA HIS A 196 3.70 -6.45 -12.45
C HIS A 196 2.82 -6.62 -13.68
N SER A 197 1.51 -6.76 -13.48
CA SER A 197 0.56 -6.91 -14.59
C SER A 197 -0.89 -6.74 -14.14
N ARG A 198 -1.73 -6.26 -15.07
CA ARG A 198 -3.19 -6.18 -14.91
C ARG A 198 -3.79 -7.51 -14.49
N GLU A 199 -3.39 -8.60 -15.16
CA GLU A 199 -3.90 -9.95 -14.85
C GLU A 199 -3.64 -10.35 -13.39
N LEU A 200 -2.48 -9.98 -12.82
CA LEU A 200 -2.18 -10.26 -11.42
C LEU A 200 -3.06 -9.44 -10.49
N ALA A 201 -3.30 -8.16 -10.81
CA ALA A 201 -4.20 -7.30 -10.02
C ALA A 201 -5.63 -7.86 -10.01
N GLU A 202 -6.17 -8.22 -11.17
CA GLU A 202 -7.52 -8.80 -11.31
C GLU A 202 -7.65 -10.13 -10.56
N ARG A 203 -6.63 -11.00 -10.66
CA ARG A 203 -6.60 -12.26 -9.89
C ARG A 203 -6.50 -12.03 -8.39
N THR A 204 -5.80 -10.99 -7.96
CA THR A 204 -5.67 -10.61 -6.55
C THR A 204 -6.99 -10.08 -6.02
N ALA A 205 -7.67 -9.20 -6.76
CA ALA A 205 -9.01 -8.72 -6.45
C ALA A 205 -10.01 -9.88 -6.34
N LEU A 206 -10.02 -10.79 -7.31
CA LEU A 206 -10.86 -11.99 -7.30
C LEU A 206 -10.57 -12.89 -6.10
N GLN A 207 -9.29 -13.09 -5.74
CA GLN A 207 -8.90 -13.89 -4.57
C GLN A 207 -9.36 -13.26 -3.25
N MET A 208 -9.40 -11.93 -3.19
CA MET A 208 -9.88 -11.18 -2.03
C MET A 208 -11.41 -11.10 -1.95
N ASP A 209 -12.13 -11.60 -2.97
CA ASP A 209 -13.57 -11.36 -3.16
C ASP A 209 -13.90 -9.86 -3.13
N PHE A 210 -13.09 -9.07 -3.84
CA PHE A 210 -13.15 -7.62 -3.85
C PHE A 210 -13.47 -7.10 -5.25
N ASP A 211 -14.48 -6.22 -5.33
CA ASP A 211 -14.87 -5.55 -6.57
C ASP A 211 -13.97 -4.33 -6.80
N TRP A 212 -13.00 -4.48 -7.71
CA TRP A 212 -12.00 -3.45 -7.98
C TRP A 212 -12.64 -2.29 -8.75
N THR A 213 -12.80 -1.15 -8.07
CA THR A 213 -13.34 0.06 -8.67
C THR A 213 -12.21 0.92 -9.22
N GLU A 214 -12.19 1.12 -10.54
CA GLU A 214 -11.21 1.97 -11.18
C GLU A 214 -11.55 3.46 -11.09
N ASN A 215 -10.58 4.34 -11.36
CA ASN A 215 -10.87 5.74 -11.64
C ASN A 215 -11.58 5.83 -13.00
N ASP A 216 -12.76 6.44 -13.02
CA ASP A 216 -13.50 6.80 -14.25
C ASP A 216 -12.93 8.08 -14.90
#